data_AF-A0A2N8L0F4-F1
#
_entry.id   AF-A0A2N8L0F4-F1
#
_cell.length_a   1.000
_cell.length_b   1.000
_cell.length_c   1.000
_cell.angle_alpha   90.00
_cell.angle_beta   90.00
_cell.angle_gamma   90.00
#
_symmetry.space_group_name_H-M   'P 1'
#
loop_
_entity.id
_entity.type
_entity.pdbx_description
1 polymer ?
#
loop_
_entity_poly.entity_id
_entity_poly.type
_entity_poly.pdbx_seq_one_letter_code
_entity_poly.pdbx_strand_id
1 'polypeptide(L)'
;MMCRPACAIASSRSASRPCRCCRLSRRRRIVLDPGDRRFPHMLLTAARPSASSSARSCRWGSPLSRSWRLKPLGLLLLAHAAALSASAVGAAAESSASSGPAFDCRKASSATEKAICASAELSRLDRQQQKAWKAMNSALQEHPQHGALKQDQLAWLKARDRCAADAACITEAYQGRLSQLQGGGSLPWAGVFELPGTGSLALYPVLATPTGPAAATRYRVSLQTAEPKTARWTCEWQGEADLLPASATQPARLHLLMPGAKPVAASLQADGTLEIANDAATQAAADSLCGNGGSFAFRYRRSSAAR
;
A
#
# COMPACT_ATOMS: atom_id res chain seq x y z
N MET A 1 40.86 -31.86 34.06
CA MET A 1 42.09 -31.03 34.13
C MET A 1 41.83 -29.76 33.33
N MET A 2 41.47 -28.68 34.03
CA MET A 2 42.36 -27.53 34.35
C MET A 2 42.73 -26.73 33.08
N CYS A 3 42.16 -25.55 32.82
CA CYS A 3 42.28 -24.23 33.49
C CYS A 3 43.40 -23.33 32.92
N ARG A 4 42.94 -22.32 32.14
CA ARG A 4 43.36 -20.90 32.13
C ARG A 4 44.82 -20.56 31.69
N PRO A 5 45.27 -19.29 31.73
CA PRO A 5 45.03 -18.25 30.71
C PRO A 5 46.32 -17.41 30.41
N ALA A 6 46.25 -16.39 29.54
CA ALA A 6 47.14 -15.23 29.67
C ALA A 6 46.53 -13.95 29.06
N CYS A 7 46.21 -13.00 29.93
CA CYS A 7 46.19 -11.56 29.63
C CYS A 7 47.64 -11.05 29.63
N ALA A 8 47.96 -10.08 28.76
CA ALA A 8 49.01 -9.11 29.01
C ALA A 8 48.46 -7.69 28.77
N ILE A 9 48.79 -6.83 29.73
CA ILE A 9 48.35 -5.45 29.94
C ILE A 9 49.58 -4.55 29.72
N ALA A 10 49.40 -3.41 29.03
CA ALA A 10 50.09 -2.13 29.27
C ALA A 10 49.35 -1.08 28.39
N SER A 11 48.64 -0.05 28.85
CA SER A 11 48.69 0.90 29.97
C SER A 11 49.70 2.06 29.81
N SER A 12 49.20 3.21 29.34
CA SER A 12 49.43 4.57 29.90
C SER A 12 48.46 5.55 29.20
N ARG A 13 47.33 5.94 29.82
CA ARG A 13 47.08 7.16 30.66
C ARG A 13 47.44 8.46 29.90
N SER A 14 46.56 9.46 29.77
CA SER A 14 45.93 10.18 30.88
C SER A 14 44.76 11.09 30.44
N ALA A 15 43.66 11.01 31.20
CA ALA A 15 42.79 12.10 31.71
C ALA A 15 41.92 12.89 30.69
N SER A 16 40.63 13.17 30.93
CA SER A 16 39.85 13.19 32.18
C SER A 16 38.35 13.47 31.93
N ARG A 17 37.49 12.85 32.77
CA ARG A 17 36.21 13.35 33.35
C ARG A 17 34.85 12.99 32.67
N PRO A 18 33.74 12.86 33.46
CA PRO A 18 33.10 11.54 33.66
C PRO A 18 31.56 11.47 33.57
N CYS A 19 31.07 10.22 33.39
CA CYS A 19 29.87 9.54 33.94
C CYS A 19 28.51 10.27 34.11
N ARG A 20 27.42 9.67 33.56
CA ARG A 20 26.46 8.85 34.35
C ARG A 20 25.39 8.11 33.50
N CYS A 21 25.32 6.80 33.77
CA CYS A 21 24.14 5.93 33.91
C CYS A 21 23.19 5.66 32.71
N CYS A 22 23.54 4.63 31.93
CA CYS A 22 22.54 3.71 31.35
C CYS A 22 21.96 2.83 32.46
N ARG A 23 20.64 2.89 32.69
CA ARG A 23 19.93 2.02 33.63
C ARG A 23 19.49 0.75 32.89
N LEU A 24 20.21 -0.35 33.14
CA LEU A 24 19.81 -1.71 32.76
C LEU A 24 18.53 -2.09 33.52
N SER A 25 17.43 -2.36 32.80
CA SER A 25 16.27 -3.03 33.37
C SER A 25 16.53 -4.54 33.38
N ARG A 26 16.71 -5.09 34.58
CA ARG A 26 16.71 -6.54 34.80
C ARG A 26 15.31 -7.08 34.48
N ARG A 27 15.16 -7.82 33.37
CA ARG A 27 14.02 -8.72 33.19
C ARG A 27 14.19 -9.90 34.15
N ARG A 28 13.30 -10.02 35.14
CA ARG A 28 13.15 -11.27 35.89
C ARG A 28 12.56 -12.32 34.95
N ARG A 29 13.26 -13.43 34.83
CA ARG A 29 12.83 -14.64 34.13
C ARG A 29 11.85 -15.36 35.07
N ILE A 30 10.55 -15.34 34.76
CA ILE A 30 9.56 -16.18 35.44
C ILE A 30 9.62 -17.54 34.76
N VAL A 31 10.05 -18.55 35.52
CA VAL A 31 9.91 -19.96 35.17
C VAL A 31 8.51 -20.38 35.62
N LEU A 32 7.67 -20.84 34.69
CA LEU A 32 6.38 -21.43 35.00
C LEU A 32 6.58 -22.95 35.15
N ASP A 33 6.27 -23.45 36.34
CA ASP A 33 6.19 -24.88 36.66
C ASP A 33 4.75 -25.37 36.40
N PRO A 34 4.52 -26.40 35.57
CA PRO A 34 3.18 -26.85 35.24
C PRO A 34 2.70 -27.91 36.23
N GLY A 35 2.00 -27.47 37.28
CA GLY A 35 1.26 -28.41 38.13
C GLY A 35 0.74 -27.83 39.43
N ASP A 36 -0.33 -27.04 39.38
CA ASP A 36 -1.35 -27.18 40.42
C ASP A 36 -2.70 -26.59 40.02
N ARG A 37 -3.76 -27.38 40.20
CA ARG A 37 -5.16 -26.96 40.06
C ARG A 37 -5.68 -26.71 41.48
N ARG A 38 -6.12 -25.49 41.79
CA ARG A 38 -7.25 -25.21 42.70
C ARG A 38 -7.56 -23.71 42.79
N PHE A 39 -8.83 -23.38 42.50
CA PHE A 39 -9.48 -22.11 42.87
C PHE A 39 -9.71 -22.07 44.39
N PRO A 40 -9.78 -20.87 45.02
CA PRO A 40 -11.11 -20.28 45.24
C PRO A 40 -11.18 -18.74 45.11
N HIS A 41 -12.43 -18.27 44.98
CA HIS A 41 -12.87 -16.88 45.00
C HIS A 41 -12.43 -16.13 46.28
N MET A 42 -11.94 -14.90 46.13
CA MET A 42 -11.83 -13.97 47.25
C MET A 42 -12.22 -12.56 46.83
N LEU A 43 -13.28 -12.07 47.47
CA LEU A 43 -13.74 -10.68 47.53
C LEU A 43 -12.62 -9.78 48.07
N LEU A 44 -12.36 -8.64 47.43
CA LEU A 44 -11.51 -7.59 47.99
C LEU A 44 -12.21 -6.23 47.88
N THR A 45 -12.49 -5.72 49.07
CA THR A 45 -13.03 -4.42 49.46
C THR A 45 -12.21 -3.24 48.94
N ALA A 46 -12.92 -2.19 48.54
CA ALA A 46 -12.38 -0.91 48.13
C ALA A 46 -11.77 -0.14 49.31
N ALA A 47 -10.51 0.28 49.18
CA ALA A 47 -9.86 1.24 50.06
C ALA A 47 -9.69 2.58 49.33
N ARG A 48 -10.29 3.64 49.89
CA ARG A 48 -10.14 5.04 49.44
C ARG A 48 -8.81 5.62 49.94
N PRO A 49 -8.04 6.35 49.11
CA PRO A 49 -7.07 7.31 49.60
C PRO A 49 -7.63 8.75 49.60
N SER A 50 -7.33 9.44 50.69
CA SER A 50 -7.65 10.84 50.99
C SER A 50 -6.88 11.82 50.10
N ALA A 51 -7.52 12.95 49.82
CA ALA A 51 -7.01 14.06 49.03
C ALA A 51 -5.98 14.91 49.81
N SER A 52 -4.93 15.37 49.14
CA SER A 52 -4.28 16.63 49.47
C SER A 52 -3.71 17.31 48.23
N SER A 53 -3.76 18.63 48.28
CA SER A 53 -3.81 19.61 47.20
C SER A 53 -2.45 20.08 46.69
N SER A 54 -2.33 20.25 45.37
CA SER A 54 -1.70 21.46 44.78
C SER A 54 -2.01 21.55 43.27
N ALA A 55 -3.15 22.14 42.92
CA ALA A 55 -3.45 22.49 41.53
C ALA A 55 -2.82 23.85 41.21
N ARG A 56 -1.69 23.85 40.51
CA ARG A 56 -1.18 25.03 39.81
C ARG A 56 -1.99 25.19 38.53
N SER A 57 -2.74 26.28 38.45
CA SER A 57 -3.53 26.67 37.28
C SER A 57 -2.62 27.14 36.16
N CYS A 58 -2.48 26.33 35.11
CA CYS A 58 -1.94 26.79 33.83
C CYS A 58 -3.03 27.61 33.12
N ARG A 59 -2.90 28.93 33.18
CA ARG A 59 -3.73 29.89 32.44
C ARG A 59 -3.37 29.79 30.96
N TRP A 60 -4.27 29.23 30.16
CA TRP A 60 -4.16 29.21 28.70
C TRP A 60 -4.40 30.65 28.19
N GLY A 61 -3.38 31.22 27.54
CA GLY A 61 -3.46 32.52 26.89
C GLY A 61 -4.33 32.44 25.64
N SER A 62 -5.25 33.38 25.50
CA SER A 62 -6.12 33.54 24.34
C SER A 62 -5.31 33.79 23.05
N PRO A 63 -5.75 33.27 21.88
CA PRO A 63 -5.10 33.53 20.62
C PRO A 63 -5.35 34.98 20.17
N LEU A 64 -4.27 35.71 19.90
CA LEU A 64 -4.28 37.03 19.28
C LEU A 64 -4.83 36.94 17.86
N SER A 65 -5.95 37.62 17.61
CA SER A 65 -6.56 37.82 16.31
C SER A 65 -5.64 38.62 15.39
N ARG A 66 -5.05 37.96 14.39
CA ARG A 66 -4.36 38.64 13.28
C ARG A 66 -5.40 39.16 12.30
N SER A 67 -5.73 40.44 12.40
CA SER A 67 -6.51 41.16 11.39
C SER A 67 -5.66 41.38 10.13
N TRP A 68 -6.02 40.70 9.05
CA TRP A 68 -5.45 40.94 7.73
C TRP A 68 -6.03 42.23 7.16
N ARG A 69 -5.23 43.29 7.07
CA ARG A 69 -5.61 44.53 6.37
C ARG A 69 -5.40 44.32 4.87
N LEU A 70 -6.49 44.20 4.12
CA LEU A 70 -6.49 44.27 2.66
C LEU A 70 -6.42 45.75 2.24
N LYS A 71 -5.46 46.10 1.38
CA LYS A 71 -5.38 47.43 0.76
C LYS A 71 -6.26 47.44 -0.50
N PRO A 72 -7.07 48.49 -0.75
CA PRO A 72 -7.78 48.64 -2.01
C PRO A 72 -6.81 49.23 -3.05
N LEU A 73 -6.67 48.57 -4.20
CA LEU A 73 -6.04 49.14 -5.39
C LEU A 73 -7.17 49.70 -6.27
N GLY A 74 -7.09 51.01 -6.50
CA GLY A 74 -8.09 51.79 -7.19
C GLY A 74 -8.21 51.47 -8.69
N LEU A 75 -9.44 51.62 -9.16
CA LEU A 75 -9.85 51.74 -10.55
C LEU A 75 -9.10 52.91 -11.25
N LEU A 76 -8.53 52.64 -12.41
CA LEU A 76 -8.23 53.66 -13.44
C LEU A 76 -8.77 53.18 -14.79
N LEU A 77 -9.39 54.13 -15.48
CA LEU A 77 -10.25 54.01 -16.66
C LEU A 77 -9.47 54.09 -17.99
N LEU A 78 -10.03 53.39 -19.00
CA LEU A 78 -10.07 53.67 -20.45
C LEU A 78 -8.80 53.59 -21.32
N ALA A 79 -8.87 52.73 -22.35
CA ALA A 79 -8.70 53.12 -23.76
C ALA A 79 -9.25 52.04 -24.70
N HIS A 80 -10.15 52.46 -25.61
CA HIS A 80 -10.66 51.66 -26.72
C HIS A 80 -9.75 51.80 -27.95
N ALA A 81 -9.88 50.80 -28.84
CA ALA A 81 -9.55 50.78 -30.27
C ALA A 81 -8.13 50.35 -30.67
N ALA A 82 -8.02 49.11 -31.18
CA ALA A 82 -7.85 48.87 -32.62
C ALA A 82 -7.75 47.34 -32.86
N ALA A 83 -8.71 46.81 -33.62
CA ALA A 83 -8.71 45.42 -34.05
C ALA A 83 -7.69 45.23 -35.18
N LEU A 84 -6.68 44.38 -34.95
CA LEU A 84 -5.88 43.76 -36.01
C LEU A 84 -6.14 42.25 -35.98
N SER A 85 -6.82 41.77 -37.02
CA SER A 85 -7.12 40.37 -37.26
C SER A 85 -5.85 39.61 -37.64
N ALA A 86 -5.15 39.04 -36.66
CA ALA A 86 -4.08 38.09 -36.91
C ALA A 86 -4.65 36.68 -37.03
N SER A 87 -4.54 36.08 -38.23
CA SER A 87 -4.88 34.68 -38.48
C SER A 87 -4.05 33.77 -37.57
N ALA A 88 -4.70 33.20 -36.55
CA ALA A 88 -4.11 32.18 -35.71
C ALA A 88 -4.08 30.86 -36.49
N VAL A 89 -2.92 30.51 -37.04
CA VAL A 89 -2.62 29.14 -37.47
C VAL A 89 -2.57 28.31 -36.19
N GLY A 90 -3.63 27.56 -35.93
CA GLY A 90 -3.73 26.67 -34.78
C GLY A 90 -2.70 25.55 -34.91
N ALA A 91 -1.51 25.74 -34.36
CA ALA A 91 -0.62 24.63 -34.04
C ALA A 91 -1.33 23.79 -32.98
N ALA A 92 -1.80 22.61 -33.38
CA ALA A 92 -2.19 21.58 -32.45
C ALA A 92 -0.99 21.33 -31.53
N ALA A 93 -1.12 21.74 -30.27
CA ALA A 93 -0.18 21.33 -29.24
C ALA A 93 -0.37 19.83 -29.04
N GLU A 94 0.34 19.03 -29.83
CA GLU A 94 0.59 17.64 -29.53
C GLU A 94 1.18 17.62 -28.12
N SER A 95 0.39 17.07 -27.21
CA SER A 95 0.77 16.88 -25.83
C SER A 95 1.97 15.95 -25.88
N SER A 96 3.18 16.50 -25.89
CA SER A 96 4.42 15.72 -25.89
C SER A 96 4.40 14.91 -24.61
N ALA A 97 3.97 13.66 -24.73
CA ALA A 97 4.05 12.67 -23.68
C ALA A 97 5.49 12.74 -23.14
N SER A 98 5.64 12.92 -21.83
CA SER A 98 6.93 12.93 -21.15
C SER A 98 7.88 11.93 -21.83
N SER A 99 8.91 12.45 -22.50
CA SER A 99 9.82 11.62 -23.29
C SER A 99 10.69 10.71 -22.41
N GLY A 100 10.82 11.06 -21.12
CA GLY A 100 11.57 10.30 -20.11
C GLY A 100 10.70 9.42 -19.19
N PRO A 101 11.35 8.61 -18.33
CA PRO A 101 10.70 7.76 -17.34
C PRO A 101 9.95 8.59 -16.29
N ALA A 102 9.29 7.94 -15.33
CA ALA A 102 8.59 8.62 -14.24
C ALA A 102 9.52 9.26 -13.19
N PHE A 103 10.83 9.00 -13.26
CA PHE A 103 11.85 9.64 -12.44
C PHE A 103 12.68 10.68 -13.24
N ASP A 104 13.36 11.59 -12.54
CA ASP A 104 14.21 12.61 -13.17
C ASP A 104 15.54 12.00 -13.64
N CYS A 105 15.75 11.93 -14.95
CA CYS A 105 16.97 11.39 -15.55
C CYS A 105 18.26 12.11 -15.13
N ARG A 106 18.18 13.37 -14.69
CA ARG A 106 19.35 14.09 -14.16
C ARG A 106 19.82 13.54 -12.81
N LYS A 107 18.97 12.76 -12.15
CA LYS A 107 19.25 12.09 -10.87
C LYS A 107 19.58 10.61 -11.05
N ALA A 108 19.62 10.11 -12.29
CA ALA A 108 19.97 8.73 -12.59
C ALA A 108 21.39 8.40 -12.09
N SER A 109 21.48 7.44 -11.19
CA SER A 109 22.71 7.06 -10.49
C SER A 109 23.21 5.68 -10.93
N SER A 110 22.29 4.74 -11.21
CA SER A 110 22.64 3.37 -11.63
C SER A 110 22.81 3.25 -13.15
N ALA A 111 23.54 2.23 -13.59
CA ALA A 111 23.63 1.90 -15.02
C ALA A 111 22.25 1.57 -15.62
N THR A 112 21.38 0.93 -14.84
CA THR A 112 19.99 0.65 -15.18
C THR A 112 19.16 1.91 -15.38
N GLU A 113 19.22 2.87 -14.46
CA GLU A 113 18.50 4.14 -14.59
C GLU A 113 18.96 4.92 -15.83
N LYS A 114 20.27 4.94 -16.10
CA LYS A 114 20.81 5.58 -17.32
C LYS A 114 20.34 4.89 -18.59
N ALA A 115 20.31 3.55 -18.62
CA ALA A 115 19.77 2.79 -19.74
C ALA A 115 18.27 3.04 -19.96
N ILE A 116 17.49 3.14 -18.88
CA ILE A 116 16.06 3.49 -18.93
C ILE A 116 15.89 4.89 -19.54
N CYS A 117 16.67 5.86 -19.09
CA CYS A 117 16.64 7.24 -19.61
C CYS A 117 17.03 7.35 -21.09
N ALA A 118 17.93 6.48 -21.57
CA ALA A 118 18.38 6.48 -22.96
C ALA A 118 17.43 5.74 -23.91
N SER A 119 16.42 5.03 -23.40
CA SER A 119 15.49 4.22 -24.19
C SER A 119 14.05 4.68 -23.99
N ALA A 120 13.41 5.11 -25.08
CA ALA A 120 12.00 5.51 -25.08
C ALA A 120 11.08 4.37 -24.62
N GLU A 121 11.41 3.12 -25.00
CA GLU A 121 10.62 1.95 -24.64
C GLU A 121 10.76 1.60 -23.15
N LEU A 122 11.98 1.62 -22.60
CA LEU A 122 12.18 1.39 -21.17
C LEU A 122 11.58 2.52 -20.33
N SER A 123 11.64 3.76 -20.82
CA SER A 123 10.98 4.91 -20.20
C SER A 123 9.46 4.74 -20.18
N ARG A 124 8.86 4.21 -21.25
CA ARG A 124 7.42 3.89 -21.31
C ARG A 124 7.05 2.83 -20.27
N LEU A 125 7.82 1.76 -20.17
CA LEU A 125 7.61 0.70 -19.17
C LEU A 125 7.73 1.22 -17.73
N ASP A 126 8.71 2.08 -17.46
CA ASP A 126 8.86 2.74 -16.15
C ASP A 126 7.61 3.55 -15.76
N ARG A 127 7.09 4.37 -16.69
CA ARG A 127 5.86 5.14 -16.46
C ARG A 127 4.65 4.25 -16.21
N GLN A 128 4.50 3.17 -16.97
CA GLN A 128 3.43 2.19 -16.77
C GLN A 128 3.53 1.52 -15.40
N GLN A 129 4.74 1.10 -15.02
CA GLN A 129 4.99 0.48 -13.73
C GLN A 129 4.61 1.44 -12.61
N GLN A 130 5.07 2.69 -12.67
CA GLN A 130 4.79 3.69 -11.65
C GLN A 130 3.29 3.98 -11.53
N LYS A 131 2.55 3.99 -12.64
CA LYS A 131 1.08 4.16 -12.62
C LYS A 131 0.39 2.95 -11.99
N ALA A 132 0.75 1.74 -12.39
CA ALA A 132 0.21 0.51 -11.81
C ALA A 132 0.54 0.37 -10.32
N TRP A 133 1.75 0.72 -9.92
CA TRP A 133 2.19 0.77 -8.53
C TRP A 133 1.35 1.73 -7.71
N LYS A 134 1.13 2.96 -8.19
CA LYS A 134 0.28 3.95 -7.51
C LYS A 134 -1.16 3.46 -7.33
N ALA A 135 -1.75 2.87 -8.37
CA ALA A 135 -3.10 2.32 -8.31
C ALA A 135 -3.20 1.21 -7.25
N MET A 136 -2.30 0.23 -7.29
CA MET A 136 -2.27 -0.87 -6.32
C MET A 136 -1.99 -0.37 -4.89
N ASN A 137 -1.04 0.54 -4.72
CA ASN A 137 -0.70 1.13 -3.42
C ASN A 137 -1.85 1.95 -2.82
N SER A 138 -2.68 2.59 -3.66
CA SER A 138 -3.88 3.30 -3.22
C SER A 138 -4.99 2.31 -2.82
N ALA A 139 -5.23 1.29 -3.63
CA ALA A 139 -6.30 0.32 -3.37
C ALA A 139 -6.03 -0.56 -2.13
N LEU A 140 -4.76 -0.69 -1.74
CA LEU A 140 -4.33 -1.40 -0.53
C LEU A 140 -3.92 -0.45 0.61
N GLN A 141 -4.24 0.85 0.54
CA GLN A 141 -3.75 1.84 1.50
C GLN A 141 -4.13 1.51 2.96
N GLU A 142 -5.37 1.05 3.17
CA GLU A 142 -5.88 0.68 4.50
C GLU A 142 -5.59 -0.79 4.86
N HIS A 143 -5.01 -1.57 3.95
CA HIS A 143 -4.70 -2.97 4.18
C HIS A 143 -3.60 -3.13 5.26
N PRO A 144 -3.75 -4.02 6.28
CA PRO A 144 -2.74 -4.21 7.34
C PRO A 144 -1.33 -4.49 6.82
N GLN A 145 -1.24 -5.12 5.65
CA GLN A 145 0.01 -5.46 4.97
C GLN A 145 0.50 -4.39 3.96
N HIS A 146 -0.02 -3.16 3.98
CA HIS A 146 0.41 -2.07 3.10
C HIS A 146 1.91 -1.80 3.18
N GLY A 147 2.47 -1.89 4.39
CA GLY A 147 3.92 -1.77 4.61
C GLY A 147 4.73 -2.81 3.83
N ALA A 148 4.24 -4.06 3.78
CA ALA A 148 4.90 -5.13 3.05
C ALA A 148 4.87 -4.89 1.52
N LEU A 149 3.79 -4.30 1.00
CA LEU A 149 3.70 -3.90 -0.42
C LEU A 149 4.79 -2.87 -0.77
N LYS A 150 4.98 -1.84 0.07
CA LYS A 150 6.04 -0.83 -0.11
C LYS A 150 7.44 -1.41 -0.05
N GLN A 151 7.68 -2.30 0.92
CA GLN A 151 8.96 -3.00 1.04
C GLN A 151 9.26 -3.85 -0.19
N ASP A 152 8.24 -4.54 -0.71
CA ASP A 152 8.37 -5.35 -1.92
C ASP A 152 8.70 -4.51 -3.16
N GLN A 153 8.06 -3.35 -3.36
CA GLN A 153 8.45 -2.43 -4.45
C GLN A 153 9.91 -1.98 -4.36
N LEU A 154 10.39 -1.67 -3.16
CA LEU A 154 11.79 -1.30 -2.94
C LEU A 154 12.74 -2.48 -3.21
N ALA A 155 12.35 -3.69 -2.83
CA ALA A 155 13.10 -4.90 -3.14
C ALA A 155 13.15 -5.17 -4.65
N TRP A 156 12.03 -4.97 -5.36
CA TRP A 156 11.98 -5.08 -6.81
C TRP A 156 12.87 -4.05 -7.51
N LEU A 157 12.88 -2.77 -7.08
CA LEU A 157 13.78 -1.75 -7.63
C LEU A 157 15.26 -2.17 -7.53
N LYS A 158 15.66 -2.68 -6.36
CA LYS A 158 17.01 -3.23 -6.15
C LYS A 158 17.31 -4.44 -7.04
N ALA A 159 16.32 -5.28 -7.30
CA ALA A 159 16.48 -6.44 -8.17
C ALA A 159 16.62 -6.02 -9.64
N ARG A 160 15.78 -5.08 -10.11
CA ARG A 160 15.85 -4.47 -11.45
C ARG A 160 17.24 -3.87 -11.70
N ASP A 161 17.80 -3.16 -10.73
CA ASP A 161 19.10 -2.50 -10.89
C ASP A 161 20.28 -3.48 -11.05
N ARG A 162 20.09 -4.77 -10.78
CA ARG A 162 21.08 -5.82 -11.07
C ARG A 162 21.23 -6.09 -12.57
N CYS A 163 20.28 -5.66 -13.41
CA CYS A 163 20.36 -5.77 -14.86
C CYS A 163 21.45 -4.87 -15.48
N ALA A 164 21.99 -3.89 -14.73
CA ALA A 164 22.89 -2.89 -15.26
C ALA A 164 22.30 -2.25 -16.55
N ALA A 165 23.05 -2.19 -17.64
CA ALA A 165 22.58 -1.60 -18.91
C ALA A 165 21.87 -2.59 -19.86
N ASP A 166 21.62 -3.83 -19.45
CA ASP A 166 20.96 -4.84 -20.29
C ASP A 166 19.47 -4.52 -20.49
N ALA A 167 19.11 -4.05 -21.67
CA ALA A 167 17.74 -3.67 -22.01
C ALA A 167 16.75 -4.85 -21.98
N ALA A 168 17.18 -6.06 -22.32
CA ALA A 168 16.31 -7.24 -22.30
C ALA A 168 15.97 -7.63 -20.86
N CYS A 169 16.99 -7.68 -19.99
CA CYS A 169 16.80 -7.91 -18.56
C CYS A 169 15.88 -6.87 -17.92
N ILE A 170 16.09 -5.57 -18.21
CA ILE A 170 15.24 -4.50 -17.67
C ILE A 170 13.79 -4.65 -18.17
N THR A 171 13.60 -4.98 -19.44
CA THR A 171 12.27 -5.20 -20.03
C THR A 171 11.54 -6.33 -19.33
N GLU A 172 12.20 -7.47 -19.12
CA GLU A 172 11.62 -8.62 -18.41
C GLU A 172 11.28 -8.26 -16.95
N ALA A 173 12.16 -7.54 -16.26
CA ALA A 173 11.92 -7.06 -14.90
C ALA A 173 10.68 -6.16 -14.81
N TYR A 174 10.46 -5.27 -15.79
CA TYR A 174 9.24 -4.46 -15.88
C TYR A 174 8.00 -5.29 -16.19
N GLN A 175 8.05 -6.17 -17.18
CA GLN A 175 6.89 -6.99 -17.57
C GLN A 175 6.43 -7.92 -16.45
N GLY A 176 7.37 -8.54 -15.75
CA GLY A 176 7.07 -9.36 -14.57
C GLY A 176 6.40 -8.54 -13.47
N ARG A 177 6.91 -7.32 -13.20
CA ARG A 177 6.32 -6.44 -12.20
C ARG A 177 4.95 -5.90 -12.58
N LEU A 178 4.78 -5.53 -13.84
CA LEU A 178 3.48 -5.12 -14.38
C LEU A 178 2.47 -6.26 -14.20
N SER A 179 2.84 -7.50 -14.51
CA SER A 179 1.95 -8.66 -14.29
C SER A 179 1.54 -8.81 -12.82
N GLN A 180 2.42 -8.49 -11.86
CA GLN A 180 2.08 -8.51 -10.43
C GLN A 180 1.15 -7.36 -9.99
N LEU A 181 1.21 -6.21 -10.66
CA LEU A 181 0.50 -4.99 -10.25
C LEU A 181 -0.83 -4.79 -10.99
N GLN A 182 -0.93 -5.21 -12.25
CA GLN A 182 -2.10 -4.99 -13.10
C GLN A 182 -2.64 -6.27 -13.74
N GLY A 183 -1.96 -7.41 -13.55
CA GLY A 183 -2.29 -8.68 -14.14
C GLY A 183 -1.78 -8.87 -15.56
N GLY A 184 -2.10 -10.02 -16.14
CA GLY A 184 -1.62 -10.46 -17.46
C GLY A 184 -0.56 -11.56 -17.37
N GLY A 185 -0.22 -12.15 -18.51
CA GLY A 185 0.78 -13.21 -18.60
C GLY A 185 0.56 -14.33 -17.58
N SER A 186 1.56 -14.55 -16.71
CA SER A 186 1.56 -15.58 -15.67
C SER A 186 0.73 -15.25 -14.42
N LEU A 187 0.25 -14.01 -14.27
CA LEU A 187 -0.52 -13.55 -13.11
C LEU A 187 -1.85 -12.90 -13.53
N PRO A 188 -2.73 -13.62 -14.26
CA PRO A 188 -3.95 -13.02 -14.82
C PRO A 188 -4.89 -12.46 -13.74
N TRP A 189 -4.85 -12.99 -12.52
CA TRP A 189 -5.73 -12.57 -11.42
C TRP A 189 -5.26 -11.32 -10.66
N ALA A 190 -3.97 -10.96 -10.74
CA ALA A 190 -3.46 -9.79 -10.03
C ALA A 190 -4.04 -8.50 -10.64
N GLY A 191 -4.22 -7.44 -9.86
CA GLY A 191 -4.65 -6.14 -10.37
C GLY A 191 -5.68 -5.44 -9.50
N VAL A 192 -5.98 -4.20 -9.87
CA VAL A 192 -7.12 -3.44 -9.32
C VAL A 192 -8.30 -3.59 -10.27
N PHE A 193 -9.44 -3.98 -9.74
CA PHE A 193 -10.70 -4.12 -10.44
C PHE A 193 -11.68 -3.08 -9.90
N GLU A 194 -12.30 -2.33 -10.78
CA GLU A 194 -13.15 -1.21 -10.46
C GLU A 194 -14.61 -1.57 -10.70
N LEU A 195 -15.46 -1.12 -9.79
CA LEU A 195 -16.89 -0.98 -9.99
C LEU A 195 -17.15 0.52 -10.19
N PRO A 196 -17.48 0.98 -11.41
CA PRO A 196 -17.54 2.41 -11.72
C PRO A 196 -18.38 3.20 -10.71
N GLY A 197 -17.77 4.21 -10.10
CA GLY A 197 -18.40 5.12 -9.13
C GLY A 197 -18.84 4.50 -7.81
N THR A 198 -18.53 3.23 -7.56
CA THR A 198 -19.16 2.45 -6.48
C THR A 198 -18.21 1.54 -5.74
N GLY A 199 -17.01 1.26 -6.24
CA GLY A 199 -16.08 0.45 -5.46
C GLY A 199 -14.87 -0.04 -6.22
N SER A 200 -14.03 -0.78 -5.51
CA SER A 200 -12.91 -1.49 -6.08
C SER A 200 -12.63 -2.79 -5.33
N LEU A 201 -11.96 -3.70 -6.03
CA LEU A 201 -11.41 -4.93 -5.50
C LEU A 201 -9.97 -5.01 -6.00
N ALA A 202 -9.00 -5.05 -5.09
CA ALA A 202 -7.59 -5.22 -5.42
C ALA A 202 -7.10 -6.62 -5.06
N LEU A 203 -6.38 -7.26 -5.98
CA LEU A 203 -5.75 -8.56 -5.83
C LEU A 203 -4.24 -8.39 -6.00
N TYR A 204 -3.49 -8.57 -4.92
CA TYR A 204 -2.03 -8.52 -4.94
C TYR A 204 -1.42 -9.89 -4.64
N PRO A 205 -0.64 -10.48 -5.55
CA PRO A 205 -0.12 -11.83 -5.37
C PRO A 205 0.85 -11.90 -4.19
N VAL A 206 0.69 -12.93 -3.35
CA VAL A 206 1.67 -13.28 -2.31
C VAL A 206 2.67 -14.23 -2.94
N LEU A 207 3.79 -13.67 -3.41
CA LEU A 207 4.87 -14.45 -4.02
C LEU A 207 5.86 -14.94 -2.98
N ALA A 208 6.33 -16.18 -3.14
CA ALA A 208 7.41 -16.73 -2.31
C ALA A 208 8.78 -16.07 -2.60
N THR A 209 8.95 -15.51 -3.79
CA THR A 209 10.21 -14.88 -4.23
C THR A 209 9.95 -13.56 -4.96
N PRO A 210 10.78 -12.51 -4.74
CA PRO A 210 10.63 -11.20 -5.39
C PRO A 210 11.03 -11.18 -6.87
N THR A 211 11.72 -12.23 -7.35
CA THR A 211 12.18 -12.39 -8.73
C THR A 211 11.76 -13.76 -9.24
N GLY A 212 10.56 -13.88 -9.81
CA GLY A 212 10.15 -15.10 -10.51
C GLY A 212 8.65 -15.22 -10.75
N PRO A 213 8.23 -15.80 -11.89
CA PRO A 213 6.83 -16.09 -12.20
C PRO A 213 6.41 -17.39 -11.49
N ALA A 214 6.25 -17.33 -10.17
CA ALA A 214 5.48 -18.36 -9.48
C ALA A 214 4.00 -18.09 -9.75
N ALA A 215 3.26 -19.08 -10.24
CA ALA A 215 1.80 -19.02 -10.24
C ALA A 215 1.35 -18.74 -8.80
N ALA A 216 0.88 -17.51 -8.54
CA ALA A 216 0.50 -17.13 -7.20
C ALA A 216 -0.71 -17.97 -6.81
N THR A 217 -0.55 -18.79 -5.78
CA THR A 217 -1.66 -19.58 -5.21
C THR A 217 -2.44 -18.78 -4.18
N ARG A 218 -1.92 -17.61 -3.78
CA ARG A 218 -2.51 -16.75 -2.76
C ARG A 218 -2.42 -15.29 -3.14
N TYR A 219 -3.45 -14.54 -2.80
CA TYR A 219 -3.57 -13.11 -3.03
C TYR A 219 -3.95 -12.40 -1.75
N ARG A 220 -3.41 -11.20 -1.54
CA ARG A 220 -3.97 -10.22 -0.61
C ARG A 220 -5.11 -9.51 -1.30
N VAL A 221 -6.18 -9.28 -0.55
CA VAL A 221 -7.41 -8.70 -1.06
C VAL A 221 -7.76 -7.45 -0.28
N SER A 222 -8.14 -6.40 -0.99
CA SER A 222 -8.90 -5.28 -0.44
C SER A 222 -10.15 -5.11 -1.29
N LEU A 223 -11.31 -5.12 -0.64
CA LEU A 223 -12.62 -4.97 -1.24
C LEU A 223 -13.31 -3.82 -0.55
N GLN A 224 -13.76 -2.86 -1.35
CA GLN A 224 -14.47 -1.69 -0.87
C GLN A 224 -15.59 -1.38 -1.85
N THR A 225 -16.83 -1.37 -1.37
CA THR A 225 -18.01 -0.96 -2.14
C THR A 225 -18.83 0.08 -1.38
N ALA A 226 -19.49 0.95 -2.13
CA ALA A 226 -20.29 2.06 -1.66
C ALA A 226 -21.50 2.24 -2.57
N GLU A 227 -22.60 2.73 -1.99
CA GLU A 227 -23.78 3.10 -2.74
C GLU A 227 -23.47 4.33 -3.62
N PRO A 228 -23.75 4.29 -4.94
CA PRO A 228 -23.31 5.35 -5.88
C PRO A 228 -23.88 6.74 -5.57
N LYS A 229 -25.05 6.80 -4.95
CA LYS A 229 -25.78 8.06 -4.74
C LYS A 229 -25.43 8.73 -3.42
N THR A 230 -25.23 7.94 -2.37
CA THR A 230 -25.12 8.46 -1.01
C THR A 230 -23.71 8.33 -0.45
N ALA A 231 -22.85 7.52 -1.09
CA ALA A 231 -21.56 7.09 -0.57
C ALA A 231 -21.64 6.58 0.88
N ARG A 232 -22.82 6.10 1.32
CA ARG A 232 -22.92 5.35 2.57
C ARG A 232 -22.14 4.06 2.36
N TRP A 233 -20.96 3.98 2.98
CA TRP A 233 -20.09 2.80 2.98
C TRP A 233 -20.92 1.51 3.04
N THR A 234 -20.75 0.65 2.03
CA THR A 234 -21.67 -0.47 1.80
C THR A 234 -21.02 -1.80 2.12
N CYS A 235 -19.77 -2.05 1.74
CA CYS A 235 -18.98 -3.18 2.23
C CYS A 235 -17.50 -2.80 2.28
N GLU A 236 -16.80 -3.16 3.36
CA GLU A 236 -15.34 -3.07 3.42
C GLU A 236 -14.77 -4.36 4.00
N TRP A 237 -13.87 -4.99 3.26
CA TRP A 237 -13.19 -6.18 3.71
C TRP A 237 -11.77 -6.26 3.17
N GLN A 238 -10.87 -6.73 4.02
CA GLN A 238 -9.47 -6.90 3.71
C GLN A 238 -9.03 -8.26 4.24
N GLY A 239 -8.24 -8.99 3.45
CA GLY A 239 -7.85 -10.35 3.81
C GLY A 239 -7.06 -11.05 2.72
N GLU A 240 -7.26 -12.36 2.60
CA GLU A 240 -6.55 -13.20 1.65
C GLU A 240 -7.52 -13.99 0.77
N ALA A 241 -7.03 -14.45 -0.36
CA ALA A 241 -7.73 -15.36 -1.24
C ALA A 241 -6.80 -16.46 -1.73
N ASP A 242 -7.32 -17.68 -1.83
CA ASP A 242 -6.60 -18.81 -2.41
C ASP A 242 -7.08 -19.04 -3.86
N LEU A 243 -6.14 -19.27 -4.76
CA LEU A 243 -6.43 -19.62 -6.15
C LEU A 243 -6.61 -21.13 -6.26
N LEU A 244 -7.81 -21.55 -6.64
CA LEU A 244 -8.09 -22.91 -7.02
C LEU A 244 -7.79 -23.05 -8.51
N PRO A 245 -6.85 -23.94 -8.91
CA PRO A 245 -6.53 -24.15 -10.30
C PRO A 245 -7.72 -24.75 -11.05
N ALA A 246 -7.73 -24.60 -12.37
CA ALA A 246 -8.72 -25.26 -13.21
C ALA A 246 -8.60 -26.78 -13.08
N SER A 247 -9.74 -27.46 -13.14
CA SER A 247 -9.84 -28.92 -13.19
C SER A 247 -10.51 -29.36 -14.50
N ALA A 248 -10.61 -30.67 -14.72
CA ALA A 248 -11.30 -31.21 -15.90
C ALA A 248 -12.78 -30.77 -16.02
N THR A 249 -13.41 -30.40 -14.90
CA THR A 249 -14.85 -30.10 -14.84
C THR A 249 -15.15 -28.66 -14.46
N GLN A 250 -14.15 -27.88 -14.03
CA GLN A 250 -14.38 -26.56 -13.46
C GLN A 250 -13.25 -25.58 -13.83
N PRO A 251 -13.59 -24.32 -14.18
CA PRO A 251 -12.58 -23.29 -14.41
C PRO A 251 -11.88 -22.90 -13.10
N ALA A 252 -10.70 -22.30 -13.24
CA ALA A 252 -9.97 -21.73 -12.12
C ALA A 252 -10.82 -20.63 -11.45
N ARG A 253 -10.75 -20.55 -10.12
CA ARG A 253 -11.49 -19.57 -9.32
C ARG A 253 -10.66 -19.09 -8.14
N LEU A 254 -10.87 -17.86 -7.72
CA LEU A 254 -10.39 -17.38 -6.43
C LEU A 254 -11.41 -17.67 -5.35
N HIS A 255 -10.95 -18.18 -4.21
CA HIS A 255 -11.74 -18.28 -2.99
C HIS A 255 -11.32 -17.17 -2.04
N LEU A 256 -12.20 -16.17 -1.87
CA LEU A 256 -12.02 -15.09 -0.92
C LEU A 256 -12.25 -15.63 0.51
N LEU A 257 -11.25 -15.48 1.38
CA LEU A 257 -11.23 -16.07 2.72
C LEU A 257 -11.73 -15.08 3.78
N MET A 258 -13.04 -14.87 3.80
CA MET A 258 -13.68 -13.97 4.74
C MET A 258 -13.83 -14.62 6.13
N PRO A 259 -13.48 -13.93 7.23
CA PRO A 259 -13.61 -14.47 8.58
C PRO A 259 -15.06 -14.84 8.91
N GLY A 260 -15.29 -16.05 9.42
CA GLY A 260 -16.62 -16.50 9.84
C GLY A 260 -17.60 -16.83 8.70
N ALA A 261 -17.17 -16.75 7.44
CA ALA A 261 -17.98 -17.09 6.27
C ALA A 261 -17.40 -18.30 5.51
N LYS A 262 -18.25 -18.94 4.70
CA LYS A 262 -17.78 -19.90 3.69
C LYS A 262 -16.95 -19.15 2.64
N PRO A 263 -15.94 -19.80 2.01
CA PRO A 263 -15.19 -19.15 0.95
C PRO A 263 -16.10 -18.67 -0.18
N VAL A 264 -15.96 -17.39 -0.55
CA VAL A 264 -16.73 -16.80 -1.66
C VAL A 264 -15.93 -16.95 -2.95
N ALA A 265 -16.55 -17.49 -3.98
CA ALA A 265 -15.90 -17.72 -5.26
C ALA A 265 -15.94 -16.47 -6.15
N ALA A 266 -14.78 -16.09 -6.70
CA ALA A 266 -14.63 -15.12 -7.77
C ALA A 266 -14.11 -15.82 -9.03
N SER A 267 -14.69 -15.49 -10.18
CA SER A 267 -14.29 -15.99 -11.49
C SER A 267 -13.65 -14.87 -12.32
N LEU A 268 -12.62 -15.19 -13.09
CA LEU A 268 -12.01 -14.27 -14.02
C LEU A 268 -12.49 -14.60 -15.44
N GLN A 269 -13.19 -13.66 -16.05
CA GLN A 269 -13.73 -13.78 -17.39
C GLN A 269 -12.64 -13.54 -18.45
N ALA A 270 -12.87 -14.01 -19.67
CA ALA A 270 -11.90 -13.88 -20.76
C ALA A 270 -11.58 -12.42 -21.14
N ASP A 271 -12.51 -11.49 -20.92
CA ASP A 271 -12.34 -10.05 -21.13
C ASP A 271 -11.58 -9.35 -19.98
N GLY A 272 -11.15 -10.10 -18.96
CA GLY A 272 -10.47 -9.58 -17.78
C GLY A 272 -11.41 -9.03 -16.70
N THR A 273 -12.73 -9.17 -16.86
CA THR A 273 -13.71 -8.86 -15.80
C THR A 273 -13.62 -9.88 -14.68
N LEU A 274 -13.56 -9.43 -13.43
CA LEU A 274 -13.67 -10.28 -12.25
C LEU A 274 -15.13 -10.30 -11.78
N GLU A 275 -15.70 -11.47 -11.60
CA GLU A 275 -17.11 -11.64 -11.25
C GLU A 275 -17.25 -12.44 -9.96
N ILE A 276 -17.97 -11.86 -8.99
CA ILE A 276 -18.43 -12.52 -7.78
C ILE A 276 -19.93 -12.78 -7.95
N ALA A 277 -20.33 -14.05 -7.99
CA ALA A 277 -21.72 -14.42 -8.19
C ALA A 277 -22.58 -14.06 -6.96
N ASN A 278 -23.83 -13.64 -7.20
CA ASN A 278 -24.81 -13.39 -6.15
C ASN A 278 -25.47 -14.70 -5.69
N ASP A 279 -24.68 -15.59 -5.10
CA ASP A 279 -25.14 -16.85 -4.54
C ASP A 279 -25.32 -16.78 -3.01
N ALA A 280 -25.81 -17.87 -2.41
CA ALA A 280 -26.07 -17.94 -0.98
C ALA A 280 -24.81 -17.77 -0.11
N ALA A 281 -23.62 -18.17 -0.59
CA ALA A 281 -22.38 -17.98 0.16
C ALA A 281 -21.97 -16.50 0.14
N THR A 282 -22.09 -15.84 -1.00
CA THR A 282 -21.83 -14.39 -1.13
C THR A 282 -22.82 -13.57 -0.31
N GLN A 283 -24.11 -13.92 -0.32
CA GLN A 283 -25.13 -13.24 0.48
C GLN A 283 -24.86 -13.39 1.98
N ALA A 284 -24.60 -14.61 2.46
CA ALA A 284 -24.28 -14.85 3.87
C ALA A 284 -23.00 -14.11 4.32
N ALA A 285 -22.00 -14.00 3.44
CA ALA A 285 -20.81 -13.21 3.73
C ALA A 285 -21.12 -11.71 3.76
N ALA A 286 -21.93 -11.20 2.82
CA ALA A 286 -22.35 -9.81 2.78
C ALA A 286 -23.12 -9.40 4.05
N ASP A 287 -24.00 -10.25 4.58
CA ASP A 287 -24.75 -9.98 5.82
C ASP A 287 -23.85 -9.68 7.03
N SER A 288 -22.61 -10.18 7.01
CA SER A 288 -21.63 -9.99 8.09
C SER A 288 -20.62 -8.85 7.84
N LEU A 289 -20.38 -8.49 6.58
CA LEU A 289 -19.31 -7.55 6.17
C LEU A 289 -19.85 -6.22 5.64
N CYS A 290 -21.13 -6.19 5.29
CA CYS A 290 -21.77 -5.06 4.64
C CYS A 290 -22.76 -4.37 5.57
N GLY A 291 -22.99 -3.08 5.33
CA GLY A 291 -24.13 -2.38 5.90
C GLY A 291 -25.45 -2.97 5.43
N ASN A 292 -26.57 -2.60 6.08
CA ASN A 292 -27.90 -3.14 5.76
C ASN A 292 -28.24 -3.02 4.26
N GLY A 293 -28.49 -4.15 3.60
CA GLY A 293 -28.80 -4.23 2.17
C GLY A 293 -27.58 -4.08 1.24
N GLY A 294 -26.37 -4.07 1.79
CA GLY A 294 -25.14 -3.99 1.02
C GLY A 294 -24.75 -5.31 0.36
N SER A 295 -24.00 -5.22 -0.72
CA SER A 295 -23.47 -6.37 -1.44
C SER A 295 -22.14 -6.04 -2.09
N PHE A 296 -21.40 -7.09 -2.42
CA PHE A 296 -20.20 -7.06 -3.26
C PHE A 296 -20.29 -8.09 -4.39
N ALA A 297 -21.47 -8.65 -4.62
CA ALA A 297 -21.74 -9.59 -5.70
C ALA A 297 -21.88 -8.85 -7.05
N PHE A 298 -20.74 -8.44 -7.61
CA PHE A 298 -20.71 -7.64 -8.84
C PHE A 298 -19.72 -8.16 -9.87
N ARG A 299 -19.79 -7.55 -11.05
CA ARG A 299 -18.80 -7.65 -12.12
C ARG A 299 -17.89 -6.42 -12.08
N TYR A 300 -16.63 -6.65 -11.75
CA TYR A 300 -15.61 -5.61 -11.61
C TYR A 300 -14.74 -5.59 -12.87
N ARG A 301 -14.56 -4.41 -13.47
CA ARG A 301 -13.71 -4.24 -14.64
C ARG A 301 -12.29 -4.02 -14.20
N ARG A 302 -11.33 -4.71 -14.80
CA ARG A 302 -9.92 -4.41 -14.55
C ARG A 302 -9.63 -2.94 -14.86
N SER A 303 -9.03 -2.24 -13.92
CA SER A 303 -8.58 -0.87 -14.12
C SER A 303 -7.61 -0.84 -15.28
N SER A 304 -7.95 -0.08 -16.33
CA SER A 304 -7.03 0.17 -17.43
C SER A 304 -6.03 1.24 -16.99
N ALA A 305 -5.12 0.90 -16.08
CA ALA A 305 -3.94 1.73 -15.80
C ALA A 305 -3.11 1.98 -17.09
N ALA A 306 -3.44 1.32 -18.20
CA ALA A 306 -2.81 1.41 -19.51
C ALA A 306 -3.37 2.48 -20.48
N ARG A 307 -4.42 3.25 -20.16
CA ARG A 307 -4.88 4.37 -21.00
C ARG A 307 -4.50 5.72 -20.42
#